data_AF-A0A951CJN4-F1
#
_entry.id   AF-A0A951CJN4-F1
#
_cell.length_a   1.000
_cell.length_b   1.000
_cell.length_c   1.000
_cell.angle_alpha   90.00
_cell.angle_beta   90.00
_cell.angle_gamma   90.00
#
_symmetry.space_group_name_H-M   'P 1'
#
loop_
_entity.id
_entity.type
_entity.pdbx_description
1 polymer ?
#
loop_
_entity_poly.entity_id
_entity_poly.type
_entity_poly.pdbx_seq_one_letter_code
_entity_poly.pdbx_strand_id
1 'polypeptide(L)'
;MRNNRRSKKAFTLLEALVALSGACLVVSLALASLIHTHLAARDQERVVGLEKVAAALEQYEKDNGHFPRETEGANGNISANQKFISMMRPYLSSVPIDPAGAGDPTFYYYYDGSAQCGNEKMAIVFARQMDIASDANYPQFLTQTCRGILDGEGRGGGTESYNILLGKSGG
;
A
#
# COMPACT_ATOMS: atom_id res chain seq x y z
N MET A 1 16.17 74.31 14.37
CA MET A 1 15.66 72.93 14.54
C MET A 1 15.78 72.18 13.22
N ARG A 2 16.63 71.15 13.14
CA ARG A 2 16.97 70.44 11.90
C ARG A 2 15.87 69.43 11.59
N ASN A 3 15.04 69.71 10.58
CA ASN A 3 13.86 68.93 10.26
C ASN A 3 14.27 67.61 9.58
N ASN A 4 14.29 66.51 10.34
CA ASN A 4 14.77 65.20 9.88
C ASN A 4 13.63 64.49 9.12
N ARG A 5 13.45 64.79 7.83
CA ARG A 5 12.49 64.08 6.98
C ARG A 5 12.96 62.64 6.77
N ARG A 6 12.43 61.70 7.58
CA ARG A 6 12.54 60.27 7.27
C ARG A 6 11.78 59.99 5.97
N SER A 7 12.52 59.61 4.93
CA SER A 7 11.94 59.05 3.71
C SER A 7 11.11 57.81 4.08
N LYS A 8 9.79 57.86 3.86
CA LYS A 8 8.95 56.66 3.92
C LYS A 8 9.16 55.90 2.62
N LYS A 9 9.87 54.77 2.69
CA LYS A 9 9.96 53.84 1.55
C LYS A 9 8.57 53.26 1.30
N ALA A 10 7.94 53.63 0.19
CA ALA A 10 6.72 53.02 -0.29
C ALA A 10 7.11 51.92 -1.29
N PHE A 11 6.54 50.72 -1.12
CA PHE A 11 6.72 49.61 -2.04
C PHE A 11 6.06 49.95 -3.37
N THR A 12 6.70 49.58 -4.49
CA THR A 12 6.06 49.71 -5.80
C THR A 12 5.01 48.62 -5.99
N LEU A 13 3.96 48.90 -6.77
CA LEU A 13 2.96 47.90 -7.14
C LEU A 13 3.60 46.70 -7.86
N LEU A 14 4.66 46.96 -8.63
CA LEU A 14 5.40 45.92 -9.34
C LEU A 14 6.14 44.98 -8.39
N GLU A 15 6.82 45.50 -7.36
CA GLU A 15 7.51 44.66 -6.38
C GLU A 15 6.54 43.78 -5.59
N ALA A 16 5.38 44.33 -5.20
CA ALA A 16 4.33 43.55 -4.54
C ALA A 16 3.77 42.45 -5.47
N LEU A 17 3.61 42.76 -6.76
CA LEU A 17 3.12 41.81 -7.76
C LEU A 17 4.10 40.66 -8.03
N VAL A 18 5.38 40.98 -8.23
CA VAL A 18 6.42 39.98 -8.49
C VAL A 18 6.60 39.08 -7.26
N ALA A 19 6.62 39.65 -6.06
CA ALA A 19 6.74 38.88 -4.81
C ALA A 19 5.57 37.90 -4.62
N LEU A 20 4.33 38.34 -4.85
CA LEU A 20 3.16 37.48 -4.76
C LEU A 20 3.16 36.39 -5.84
N SER A 21 3.52 36.73 -7.08
CA SER A 21 3.61 35.72 -8.15
C SER A 21 4.66 34.65 -7.87
N GLY A 22 5.81 35.04 -7.32
CA GLY A 22 6.86 34.11 -6.92
C GLY A 22 6.44 33.25 -5.73
N ALA A 23 5.77 33.84 -4.74
CA ALA A 23 5.25 33.11 -3.59
C ALA A 23 4.22 32.03 -4.01
N CYS A 24 3.29 32.36 -4.91
CA CYS A 24 2.32 31.38 -5.43
C CYS A 24 3.00 30.19 -6.14
N LEU A 25 4.07 30.45 -6.90
CA LEU A 25 4.83 29.40 -7.57
C LEU A 25 5.49 28.45 -6.56
N VAL A 26 6.17 28.99 -5.55
CA VAL A 26 6.83 28.19 -4.51
C VAL A 26 5.83 27.38 -3.70
N VAL A 27 4.69 27.97 -3.32
CA VAL A 27 3.63 27.27 -2.57
C VAL A 27 3.05 26.11 -3.38
N SER A 28 2.83 26.30 -4.68
CA SER A 28 2.28 25.24 -5.55
C SER A 28 3.20 24.02 -5.61
N LEU A 29 4.52 24.24 -5.76
CA LEU A 29 5.50 23.16 -5.78
C LEU A 29 5.59 22.44 -4.42
N ALA A 30 5.55 23.19 -3.32
CA ALA A 30 5.58 22.63 -1.97
C ALA A 30 4.34 21.75 -1.69
N LEU A 31 3.15 22.17 -2.09
CA LEU A 31 1.92 21.40 -1.92
C LEU A 31 1.94 20.09 -2.71
N ALA A 32 2.40 20.11 -3.96
CA ALA A 32 2.54 18.90 -4.77
C ALA A 32 3.49 17.89 -4.11
N SER A 33 4.63 18.35 -3.57
CA SER A 33 5.57 17.50 -2.83
C SER A 33 4.94 16.92 -1.56
N LEU A 34 4.18 17.72 -0.81
CA LEU A 34 3.56 17.28 0.44
C LEU A 34 2.53 16.16 0.19
N ILE A 35 1.68 16.32 -0.83
CA ILE A 35 0.69 15.29 -1.20
C ILE A 35 1.41 13.98 -1.51
N HIS A 36 2.46 14.01 -2.34
CA HIS A 36 3.21 12.81 -2.68
C HIS A 36 3.82 12.13 -1.44
N THR A 37 4.40 12.89 -0.51
CA THR A 37 4.97 12.33 0.73
C THR A 37 3.93 11.63 1.61
N HIS A 38 2.69 12.14 1.66
CA HIS A 38 1.62 11.48 2.40
C HIS A 38 1.18 10.18 1.73
N LEU A 39 1.06 10.15 0.41
CA LEU A 39 0.74 8.91 -0.33
C LEU A 39 1.83 7.86 -0.13
N ALA A 40 3.11 8.24 -0.24
CA ALA A 40 4.24 7.34 -0.04
C ALA A 40 4.30 6.79 1.40
N ALA A 41 3.99 7.62 2.40
CA ALA A 41 3.92 7.17 3.80
C ALA A 41 2.81 6.13 4.00
N ARG A 42 1.63 6.35 3.40
CA ARG A 42 0.51 5.40 3.46
C ARG A 42 0.86 4.08 2.78
N ASP A 43 1.46 4.13 1.60
CA ASP A 43 1.89 2.92 0.88
C ASP A 43 2.97 2.14 1.65
N GLN A 44 3.92 2.83 2.28
CA GLN A 44 4.90 2.18 3.17
C GLN A 44 4.22 1.49 4.37
N GLU A 45 3.25 2.15 5.01
CA GLU A 45 2.48 1.55 6.09
C GLU A 45 1.67 0.34 5.61
N ARG A 46 1.15 0.37 4.38
CA ARG A 46 0.43 -0.76 3.76
C ARG A 46 1.36 -1.95 3.52
N VAL A 47 2.57 -1.72 3.01
CA VAL A 47 3.59 -2.76 2.83
C VAL A 47 3.96 -3.38 4.18
N VAL A 48 4.26 -2.56 5.20
CA VAL A 48 4.57 -3.04 6.56
C VAL A 48 3.40 -3.83 7.16
N GLY A 49 2.16 -3.41 6.90
CA GLY A 49 0.97 -4.15 7.28
C GLY A 49 0.93 -5.54 6.62
N LEU A 50 1.14 -5.60 5.32
CA LEU A 50 1.17 -6.84 4.56
C LEU A 50 2.29 -7.78 5.03
N GLU A 51 3.49 -7.26 5.32
CA GLU A 51 4.61 -8.03 5.86
C GLU A 51 4.29 -8.67 7.21
N LYS A 52 3.57 -7.97 8.10
CA LYS A 52 3.10 -8.55 9.37
C LYS A 52 2.14 -9.71 9.14
N VAL A 53 1.25 -9.60 8.15
CA VAL A 53 0.35 -10.68 7.78
C VAL A 53 1.13 -11.87 7.21
N ALA A 54 2.11 -11.62 6.34
CA ALA A 54 2.98 -12.66 5.79
C ALA A 54 3.74 -13.41 6.91
N ALA A 55 4.36 -12.69 7.84
CA ALA A 55 5.05 -13.30 8.98
C ALA A 55 4.13 -14.15 9.87
N ALA A 56 2.88 -13.70 10.07
CA ALA A 56 1.88 -14.48 10.79
C ALA A 56 1.50 -15.76 10.04
N LEU A 57 1.37 -15.70 8.71
CA LEU A 57 1.09 -16.86 7.86
C LEU A 57 2.24 -17.85 7.83
N GLU A 58 3.49 -17.37 7.84
CA GLU A 58 4.67 -18.23 8.00
C GLU A 58 4.69 -18.92 9.36
N GLN A 59 4.29 -18.23 10.44
CA GLN A 59 4.16 -18.87 11.75
C GLN A 59 3.04 -19.92 11.76
N TYR A 60 1.89 -19.63 11.14
CA TYR A 60 0.83 -20.61 10.95
C TYR A 60 1.35 -21.86 10.22
N GLU A 61 2.10 -21.69 9.14
CA GLU A 61 2.66 -22.80 8.37
C GLU A 61 3.62 -23.65 9.20
N LYS A 62 4.48 -23.05 10.02
CA LYS A 62 5.38 -23.78 10.93
C LYS A 62 4.62 -24.66 11.93
N ASP A 63 3.48 -24.19 12.42
CA ASP A 63 2.70 -24.89 13.45
C ASP A 63 1.73 -25.93 12.85
N ASN A 64 1.29 -25.77 11.61
CA ASN A 64 0.30 -26.64 10.95
C ASN A 64 0.87 -27.49 9.80
N GLY A 65 2.10 -27.22 9.35
CA GLY A 65 2.76 -27.88 8.22
C GLY A 65 2.23 -27.49 6.84
N HIS A 66 1.33 -26.52 6.76
CA HIS A 66 0.82 -25.94 5.51
C HIS A 66 0.24 -24.54 5.75
N PHE A 67 0.20 -23.72 4.70
CA PHE A 67 -0.54 -22.47 4.74
C PHE A 67 -2.07 -22.71 4.79
N PRO A 68 -2.88 -21.75 5.31
CA PRO A 68 -4.33 -21.86 5.34
C PRO A 68 -4.92 -22.16 3.96
N ARG A 69 -5.82 -23.13 3.89
CA ARG A 69 -6.31 -23.66 2.62
C ARG A 69 -7.55 -22.95 2.10
N GLU A 70 -7.71 -22.95 0.78
CA GLU A 70 -8.95 -22.48 0.16
C GLU A 70 -10.14 -23.33 0.61
N THR A 71 -9.95 -24.65 0.74
CA THR A 71 -10.96 -25.60 1.23
C THR A 71 -11.40 -25.34 2.68
N GLU A 72 -10.56 -24.69 3.49
CA GLU A 72 -10.88 -24.23 4.85
C GLU A 72 -11.66 -22.90 4.84
N GLY A 73 -11.78 -22.27 3.67
CA GLY A 73 -12.39 -20.96 3.47
C GLY A 73 -11.49 -19.81 3.88
N ALA A 74 -10.16 -19.99 3.82
CA ALA A 74 -9.20 -18.96 4.20
C ALA A 74 -9.01 -17.87 3.12
N ASN A 75 -9.23 -18.20 1.84
CA ASN A 75 -9.08 -17.26 0.75
C ASN A 75 -10.05 -16.08 0.86
N GLY A 76 -9.60 -14.88 0.48
CA GLY A 76 -10.47 -13.72 0.44
C GLY A 76 -9.84 -12.44 0.96
N ASN A 77 -10.69 -11.41 1.02
CA ASN A 77 -10.35 -10.16 1.70
C ASN A 77 -10.17 -10.45 3.19
N ILE A 78 -8.95 -10.22 3.68
CA ILE A 78 -8.52 -10.58 5.04
C ILE A 78 -9.31 -9.82 6.10
N SER A 79 -9.73 -8.59 5.83
CA SER A 79 -10.51 -7.80 6.80
C SER A 79 -11.97 -8.23 6.89
N ALA A 80 -12.50 -8.89 5.86
CA ALA A 80 -13.89 -9.33 5.79
C ALA A 80 -14.06 -10.84 6.06
N ASN A 81 -13.03 -11.65 5.82
CA ASN A 81 -13.10 -13.10 5.96
C ASN A 81 -12.96 -13.52 7.43
N GLN A 82 -14.11 -13.77 8.07
CA GLN A 82 -14.18 -14.20 9.48
C GLN A 82 -13.49 -15.54 9.75
N LYS A 83 -13.44 -16.45 8.76
CA LYS A 83 -12.73 -17.73 8.91
C LYS A 83 -11.22 -17.51 8.91
N PHE A 84 -10.71 -16.68 8.01
CA PHE A 84 -9.30 -16.31 8.02
C PHE A 84 -8.93 -15.62 9.34
N ILE A 85 -9.73 -14.65 9.79
CA ILE A 85 -9.49 -13.92 11.05
C ILE A 85 -9.45 -14.89 12.24
N SER A 86 -10.36 -15.88 12.30
CA SER A 86 -10.39 -16.84 13.40
C SER A 86 -9.17 -17.78 13.39
N MET A 87 -8.75 -18.26 12.21
CA MET A 87 -7.53 -19.06 12.04
C MET A 87 -6.26 -18.30 12.43
N MET A 88 -6.20 -17.01 12.08
CA MET A 88 -5.01 -16.19 12.30
C MET A 88 -4.93 -15.55 13.69
N ARG A 89 -5.98 -15.62 14.51
CA ARG A 89 -6.03 -15.01 15.86
C ARG A 89 -4.84 -15.34 16.77
N PRO A 90 -4.25 -16.56 16.76
CA PRO A 90 -3.06 -16.86 17.57
C PRO A 90 -1.78 -16.19 17.08
N TYR A 91 -1.72 -15.83 15.79
CA TYR A 91 -0.49 -15.41 15.09
C TYR A 91 -0.51 -13.93 14.71
N LEU A 92 -1.70 -13.34 14.59
CA LEU A 92 -1.93 -11.97 14.17
C LEU A 92 -2.85 -11.28 15.17
N SER A 93 -2.32 -10.30 15.91
CA SER A 93 -3.07 -9.60 16.96
C SER A 93 -4.27 -8.83 16.42
N SER A 94 -4.13 -8.23 15.25
CA SER A 94 -5.18 -7.52 14.52
C SER A 94 -4.86 -7.46 13.04
N VAL A 95 -5.89 -7.57 12.20
CA VAL A 95 -5.73 -7.30 10.76
C VAL A 95 -5.35 -5.83 10.56
N PRO A 96 -4.29 -5.53 9.79
CA PRO A 96 -3.94 -4.16 9.44
C PRO A 96 -5.09 -3.45 8.71
N ILE A 97 -5.28 -2.18 9.03
CA ILE A 97 -6.30 -1.33 8.41
C ILE A 97 -5.60 -0.40 7.41
N ASP A 98 -6.30 0.03 6.36
CA ASP A 98 -5.79 1.06 5.45
C ASP A 98 -5.50 2.36 6.22
N PRO A 99 -4.28 2.92 6.15
CA PRO A 99 -3.94 4.24 6.70
C PRO A 99 -4.80 5.39 6.16
N ALA A 100 -5.45 5.21 5.00
CA ALA A 100 -6.46 6.14 4.47
C ALA A 100 -7.71 6.27 5.36
N GLY A 101 -7.93 5.31 6.25
CA GLY A 101 -9.17 5.12 6.98
C GLY A 101 -10.20 4.32 6.18
N ALA A 102 -11.42 4.21 6.71
CA ALA A 102 -12.52 3.41 6.15
C ALA A 102 -13.15 3.99 4.85
N GLY A 103 -12.51 4.98 4.23
CA GLY A 103 -13.09 5.77 3.15
C GLY A 103 -12.93 5.13 1.76
N ASP A 104 -11.97 4.22 1.57
CA ASP A 104 -11.70 3.62 0.27
C ASP A 104 -12.10 2.13 0.24
N PRO A 105 -13.22 1.77 -0.41
CA PRO A 105 -13.62 0.37 -0.54
C PRO A 105 -12.78 -0.40 -1.57
N THR A 106 -11.91 0.27 -2.32
CA THR A 106 -11.09 -0.34 -3.37
C THR A 106 -9.80 -0.95 -2.82
N PHE A 107 -9.27 -0.40 -1.72
CA PHE A 107 -8.14 -0.97 -1.00
C PHE A 107 -8.57 -2.14 -0.11
N TYR A 108 -7.85 -3.25 -0.21
CA TYR A 108 -7.90 -4.31 0.78
C TYR A 108 -6.67 -5.22 0.69
N TYR A 109 -6.36 -5.86 1.81
CA TYR A 109 -5.45 -7.00 1.85
C TYR A 109 -6.21 -8.27 1.47
N TYR A 110 -5.57 -9.11 0.67
CA TYR A 110 -6.16 -10.35 0.19
C TYR A 110 -5.18 -11.50 0.39
N TYR A 111 -5.71 -12.62 0.82
CA TYR A 111 -4.98 -13.88 0.91
C TYR A 111 -5.53 -14.86 -0.14
N ASP A 112 -4.63 -15.46 -0.91
CA ASP A 112 -4.94 -16.59 -1.80
C ASP A 112 -3.98 -17.73 -1.49
N GLY A 113 -4.50 -18.78 -0.85
CA GLY A 113 -3.75 -19.97 -0.48
C GLY A 113 -3.53 -20.95 -1.63
N SER A 114 -4.14 -20.75 -2.82
CA SER A 114 -4.09 -21.67 -3.96
C SER A 114 -3.91 -20.95 -5.31
N ALA A 115 -3.21 -19.81 -5.29
CA ALA A 115 -2.89 -19.04 -6.48
C ALA A 115 -2.04 -19.88 -7.44
N GLN A 116 -2.38 -19.85 -8.72
CA GLN A 116 -1.53 -20.36 -9.78
C GLN A 116 -0.41 -19.36 -10.03
N CYS A 117 0.84 -19.74 -9.75
CA CYS A 117 2.03 -18.93 -10.00
C CYS A 117 3.00 -19.74 -10.86
N GLY A 118 3.11 -19.40 -12.14
CA GLY A 118 3.79 -20.23 -13.13
C GLY A 118 3.08 -21.57 -13.30
N ASN A 119 3.81 -22.66 -13.05
CA ASN A 119 3.30 -24.03 -13.11
C ASN A 119 2.98 -24.63 -11.72
N GLU A 120 3.14 -23.85 -10.65
CA GLU A 120 2.96 -24.30 -9.27
C GLU A 120 1.76 -23.59 -8.62
N LYS A 121 1.15 -24.28 -7.65
CA LYS A 121 0.17 -23.70 -6.74
C LYS A 121 0.90 -23.12 -5.54
N MET A 122 0.71 -21.83 -5.30
CA MET A 122 1.42 -21.06 -4.29
C MET A 122 0.44 -20.33 -3.38
N ALA A 123 0.82 -20.17 -2.12
CA ALA A 123 0.16 -19.23 -1.23
C ALA A 123 0.79 -17.84 -1.44
N ILE A 124 -0.07 -16.83 -1.64
CA ILE A 124 0.32 -15.44 -1.78
C ILE A 124 -0.55 -14.55 -0.90
N VAL A 125 -0.01 -13.39 -0.58
CA VAL A 125 -0.77 -12.32 0.05
C VAL A 125 -0.47 -11.02 -0.67
N PHE A 126 -1.46 -10.17 -0.85
CA PHE A 126 -1.26 -8.90 -1.55
C PHE A 126 -2.14 -7.77 -1.00
N ALA A 127 -1.62 -6.55 -1.09
CA ALA A 127 -2.35 -5.32 -0.90
C ALA A 127 -2.78 -4.79 -2.28
N ARG A 128 -4.07 -4.51 -2.49
CA ARG A 128 -4.56 -3.90 -3.74
C ARG A 128 -4.58 -2.39 -3.63
N GLN A 129 -4.47 -1.70 -4.78
CA GLN A 129 -4.68 -0.25 -4.89
C GLN A 129 -3.68 0.56 -4.05
N MET A 130 -2.39 0.36 -4.34
CA MET A 130 -1.34 1.28 -3.86
C MET A 130 -1.63 2.68 -4.43
N ASP A 131 -1.43 3.72 -3.61
CA ASP A 131 -1.71 5.10 -4.03
C ASP A 131 -0.75 5.57 -5.14
N ILE A 132 0.50 5.06 -5.11
CA ILE A 132 1.54 5.37 -6.08
C ILE A 132 1.85 4.12 -6.91
N ALA A 133 1.67 4.21 -8.23
CA ALA A 133 1.89 3.09 -9.14
C ALA A 133 3.32 2.52 -9.12
N SER A 134 4.34 3.34 -8.81
CA SER A 134 5.72 2.85 -8.66
C SER A 134 5.97 2.05 -7.39
N ASP A 135 5.07 2.14 -6.42
CA ASP A 135 5.18 1.44 -5.14
C ASP A 135 4.50 0.07 -5.21
N ALA A 136 3.70 -0.19 -6.26
CA ALA A 136 3.22 -1.52 -6.61
C ALA A 136 4.34 -2.39 -7.22
N ASN A 137 4.22 -3.71 -7.06
CA ASN A 137 5.21 -4.67 -7.58
C ASN A 137 4.64 -5.72 -8.53
N TYR A 138 3.35 -5.65 -8.86
CA TYR A 138 2.66 -6.68 -9.64
C TYR A 138 3.35 -7.04 -10.98
N PRO A 139 3.77 -6.09 -11.84
CA PRO A 139 4.40 -6.46 -13.12
C PRO A 139 5.68 -7.30 -12.94
N GLN A 140 6.52 -6.93 -11.96
CA GLN A 140 7.74 -7.64 -11.61
C GLN A 140 7.42 -8.97 -10.95
N PHE A 141 6.43 -9.00 -10.05
CA PHE A 141 5.98 -10.23 -9.40
C PHE A 141 5.46 -11.25 -10.44
N LEU A 142 4.58 -10.83 -11.34
CA LEU A 142 4.05 -11.65 -12.42
C LEU A 142 5.17 -12.23 -13.28
N THR A 143 6.09 -11.39 -13.76
CA THR A 143 7.08 -11.80 -14.76
C THR A 143 8.30 -12.52 -14.16
N GLN A 144 8.81 -12.06 -13.03
CA GLN A 144 10.04 -12.57 -12.42
C GLN A 144 9.77 -13.66 -11.38
N THR A 145 8.69 -13.54 -10.61
CA THR A 145 8.34 -14.52 -9.57
C THR A 145 7.46 -15.63 -10.15
N CYS A 146 6.36 -15.25 -10.82
CA CYS A 146 5.39 -16.20 -11.36
C CYS A 146 5.57 -16.55 -12.84
N ARG A 147 6.68 -16.13 -13.46
CA ARG A 147 7.07 -16.52 -14.84
C ARG A 147 5.97 -16.27 -15.88
N GLY A 148 5.19 -15.20 -15.69
CA GLY A 148 4.16 -14.73 -16.60
C GLY A 148 2.76 -15.30 -16.36
N ILE A 149 2.57 -16.20 -15.39
CA ILE A 149 1.24 -16.76 -15.07
C ILE A 149 0.93 -16.49 -13.62
N LEU A 150 -0.03 -15.60 -13.36
CA LEU A 150 -0.63 -15.41 -12.04
C LEU A 150 -2.14 -15.45 -12.18
N ASP A 151 -2.77 -16.49 -11.66
CA ASP A 151 -4.23 -16.68 -11.67
C ASP A 151 -4.68 -17.27 -10.34
N GLY A 152 -5.99 -17.32 -10.11
CA GLY A 152 -6.57 -17.71 -8.81
C GLY A 152 -7.58 -16.67 -8.34
N GLU A 153 -7.97 -16.78 -7.07
CA GLU A 153 -8.94 -15.85 -6.52
C GLU A 153 -8.28 -14.48 -6.29
N GLY A 154 -8.87 -13.43 -6.87
CA GLY A 154 -8.32 -12.08 -6.81
C GLY A 154 -7.10 -11.82 -7.72
N ARG A 155 -6.55 -12.84 -8.41
CA ARG A 155 -5.52 -12.72 -9.47
C ARG A 155 -4.32 -11.82 -9.12
N GLY A 156 -3.86 -11.87 -7.88
CA GLY A 156 -2.77 -11.00 -7.40
C GLY A 156 -3.12 -9.51 -7.41
N GLY A 157 -4.41 -9.13 -7.50
CA GLY A 157 -4.86 -7.76 -7.31
C GLY A 157 -4.73 -6.80 -8.50
N GLY A 158 -3.96 -7.14 -9.54
CA GLY A 158 -3.74 -6.32 -10.73
C GLY A 158 -2.51 -5.39 -10.62
N THR A 159 -2.29 -4.53 -11.61
CA THR A 159 -1.04 -3.75 -11.77
C THR A 159 -0.71 -2.80 -10.61
N GLU A 160 -1.71 -2.40 -9.83
CA GLU A 160 -1.57 -1.48 -8.69
C GLU A 160 -1.50 -2.23 -7.35
N SER A 161 -1.09 -3.50 -7.37
CA SER A 161 -0.96 -4.29 -6.14
C SER A 161 0.51 -4.50 -5.73
N TYR A 162 0.69 -4.66 -4.43
CA TYR A 162 1.92 -5.15 -3.84
C TYR A 162 1.71 -6.58 -3.34
N ASN A 163 2.53 -7.52 -3.84
CA ASN A 163 2.39 -8.95 -3.64
C ASN A 163 3.59 -9.51 -2.89
N ILE A 164 3.33 -10.48 -2.02
CA ILE A 164 4.33 -11.28 -1.33
C ILE A 164 4.04 -12.75 -1.64
N LEU A 165 5.06 -13.47 -2.12
CA LEU A 165 5.02 -14.92 -2.27
C LEU A 165 5.35 -15.53 -0.90
N LEU A 166 4.46 -16.36 -0.37
CA LEU A 166 4.67 -17.02 0.93
C LEU A 166 5.37 -18.36 0.75
N GLY A 167 4.88 -19.19 -0.17
CA GLY A 167 5.43 -20.51 -0.42
C GLY A 167 4.47 -21.43 -1.16
N LYS A 168 4.74 -22.73 -1.14
CA LYS A 168 3.89 -23.72 -1.80
C LYS A 168 2.52 -23.77 -1.15
N SER A 169 1.48 -23.86 -1.97
CA SER A 169 0.09 -23.98 -1.51
C SER A 169 -0.10 -25.24 -0.67
N GLY A 170 -0.94 -25.14 0.37
CA GLY A 170 -1.41 -26.29 1.13
C GLY A 170 -2.47 -27.13 0.41
N GLY A 171 -3.10 -26.62 -0.65
CA GLY A 171 -4.29 -27.19 -1.30
C GLY A 171 -5.53 -26.36 -1.08
#